data_AF-A0A9E2XKM7-F1
#
_entry.id   AF-A0A9E2XKM7-F1
#
_cell.length_a   1.000
_cell.length_b   1.000
_cell.length_c   1.000
_cell.angle_alpha   90.00
_cell.angle_beta   90.00
_cell.angle_gamma   90.00
#
_symmetry.space_group_name_H-M   'P 1'
#
loop_
_entity.id
_entity.type
_entity.pdbx_description
1 polymer ?
#
loop_
_entity_poly.entity_id
_entity_poly.type
_entity_poly.pdbx_seq_one_letter_code
_entity_poly.pdbx_strand_id
1 'polypeptide(L)'
;MADYGQTSDASDFLNSGPQGPNDPFTEFYSGSTSQQLSGIDLIQLDALGFHLSSSAVSLLESAGSTSLVRVGTNYFMYPTGTTVGPVLRFGGVPMTVGQFGSWAPIAAEALPGGGYEVAWKVPGADEYSVWTTDANGDMLANPTGVVSGSSYALESLEPSFRQDLNGDGTIGVTSRVIATSPMTAINQVANAYSVTPVGSSSGPVMRLNGSVVTVGDFGAWVPFAAAPLSRGGYEVAWRIVSADQYSVWDTDSSGNMIANPTGVVSGSSYALESMEPSFQQDLNGDGTIGPTVTVLADNGTTRLSQVADAYSVSASDGTSSALLKFNGALVSARQFGAWVPFAAARLASGGYEVAWRIPGANQYSVWDNDQNGNMVSNPTGVVSGSSYALESMEPSFQQDLNGDGTIGPTVTVLADNGTTRLSQVADAYSVSASDGTSSAFLKFNGTLISTGRFGTWAPFAAAPLAGGGYEVAWRIVGADKYSVWNTDGSGNMIANPTGVVSGSSAALQSLEPSFHQDLNGDGTIGVVPASTSAGAVLVMASAMASALPPASLATSPTSVSTLTTPAEMLSKPSS
;
A
#
# COMPACT_ATOMS: atom_id res chain seq x y z
N MET A 1 -68.92 45.70 -41.47
CA MET A 1 -67.55 45.78 -40.93
C MET A 1 -67.20 47.25 -40.99
N ALA A 2 -66.88 47.83 -39.83
CA ALA A 2 -67.09 49.22 -39.44
C ALA A 2 -66.35 50.27 -40.29
N ASP A 3 -66.94 51.48 -40.40
CA ASP A 3 -66.24 52.74 -40.69
C ASP A 3 -66.12 53.53 -39.37
N TYR A 4 -64.91 53.98 -39.01
CA TYR A 4 -64.60 54.63 -37.74
C TYR A 4 -64.48 56.15 -37.89
N GLY A 5 -65.57 56.80 -38.30
CA GLY A 5 -65.68 58.24 -38.39
C GLY A 5 -66.28 58.87 -37.12
N GLN A 6 -65.84 60.09 -36.76
CA GLN A 6 -66.33 60.83 -35.58
C GLN A 6 -67.79 61.34 -35.69
N THR A 7 -68.51 61.00 -36.77
CA THR A 7 -69.94 61.26 -36.94
C THR A 7 -70.58 60.14 -37.78
N SER A 8 -70.92 59.02 -37.15
CA SER A 8 -71.74 57.94 -37.75
C SER A 8 -73.23 58.19 -37.51
N ASP A 9 -74.09 57.75 -38.44
CA ASP A 9 -75.55 57.76 -38.25
C ASP A 9 -76.10 56.38 -37.85
N ALA A 10 -77.40 56.30 -37.55
CA ALA A 10 -78.05 55.12 -36.97
C ALA A 10 -77.98 53.83 -37.83
N SER A 11 -77.40 53.91 -39.03
CA SER A 11 -77.14 52.74 -39.89
C SER A 11 -75.81 52.03 -39.58
N ASP A 12 -74.96 52.61 -38.72
CA ASP A 12 -73.57 52.14 -38.57
C ASP A 12 -73.31 51.08 -37.50
N PHE A 13 -74.17 50.84 -36.50
CA PHE A 13 -74.25 49.54 -35.79
C PHE A 13 -75.59 49.40 -35.06
N LEU A 14 -76.20 48.22 -35.13
CA LEU A 14 -77.40 47.90 -34.35
C LEU A 14 -77.04 47.77 -32.87
N ASN A 15 -77.63 48.60 -32.00
CA ASN A 15 -77.67 48.41 -30.54
C ASN A 15 -78.34 47.08 -30.09
N SER A 16 -78.74 46.24 -31.05
CA SER A 16 -79.43 44.96 -30.88
C SER A 16 -78.71 43.80 -31.58
N GLY A 17 -77.42 43.95 -31.89
CA GLY A 17 -76.59 42.88 -32.44
C GLY A 17 -76.50 41.65 -31.51
N PRO A 18 -76.08 40.49 -32.05
CA PRO A 18 -75.93 39.24 -31.28
C PRO A 18 -75.00 39.35 -30.06
N GLN A 19 -74.19 40.40 -29.96
CA GLN A 19 -73.27 40.68 -28.85
C GLN A 19 -73.94 41.31 -27.61
N GLY A 20 -75.19 41.79 -27.73
CA GLY A 20 -75.97 42.32 -26.60
C GLY A 20 -75.63 43.75 -26.19
N PRO A 21 -76.39 44.32 -25.22
CA PRO A 21 -76.35 45.75 -24.89
C PRO A 21 -75.11 46.22 -24.12
N ASN A 22 -74.22 45.29 -23.72
CA ASN A 22 -73.01 45.58 -22.95
C ASN A 22 -71.73 45.39 -23.77
N ASP A 23 -71.82 45.31 -25.11
CA ASP A 23 -70.69 45.08 -26.02
C ASP A 23 -69.63 46.23 -25.94
N PRO A 24 -68.33 45.90 -25.86
CA PRO A 24 -67.23 46.88 -25.75
C PRO A 24 -67.06 47.80 -26.97
N PHE A 25 -67.63 47.47 -28.14
CA PHE A 25 -67.64 48.31 -29.34
C PHE A 25 -68.91 49.16 -29.50
N THR A 26 -69.73 49.27 -28.46
CA THR A 26 -70.84 50.23 -28.45
C THR A 26 -70.34 51.68 -28.37
N GLU A 27 -71.12 52.60 -28.94
CA GLU A 27 -70.80 54.03 -29.01
C GLU A 27 -70.69 54.69 -27.62
N PHE A 28 -71.36 54.13 -26.61
CA PHE A 28 -71.45 54.69 -25.26
C PHE A 28 -70.87 53.74 -24.21
N TYR A 29 -69.70 54.10 -23.69
CA TYR A 29 -69.12 53.43 -22.53
C TYR A 29 -69.91 53.77 -21.25
N SER A 30 -70.32 52.76 -20.51
CA SER A 30 -71.01 52.91 -19.22
C SER A 30 -70.47 51.90 -18.19
N GLY A 31 -70.91 52.01 -16.93
CA GLY A 31 -70.50 51.09 -15.87
C GLY A 31 -70.93 49.63 -16.09
N SER A 32 -71.82 49.35 -17.04
CA SER A 32 -72.23 47.99 -17.42
C SER A 32 -71.55 47.46 -18.69
N THR A 33 -70.70 48.27 -19.36
CA THR A 33 -69.96 47.83 -20.56
C THR A 33 -68.97 46.72 -20.20
N SER A 34 -69.04 45.61 -20.94
CA SER A 34 -68.13 44.46 -20.80
C SER A 34 -66.69 44.92 -21.01
N GLN A 35 -65.81 44.53 -20.09
CA GLN A 35 -64.38 44.81 -20.18
C GLN A 35 -63.61 43.72 -20.94
N GLN A 36 -64.33 42.77 -21.56
CA GLN A 36 -63.76 41.66 -22.33
C GLN A 36 -64.35 41.66 -23.74
N LEU A 37 -63.50 41.39 -24.73
CA LEU A 37 -63.89 41.22 -26.13
C LEU A 37 -64.53 39.83 -26.32
N SER A 38 -65.71 39.80 -26.91
CA SER A 38 -66.39 38.59 -27.36
C SER A 38 -65.65 37.94 -28.56
N GLY A 39 -65.98 36.69 -28.89
CA GLY A 39 -65.43 36.05 -30.09
C GLY A 39 -65.75 36.80 -31.39
N ILE A 40 -66.91 37.48 -31.45
CA ILE A 40 -67.30 38.30 -32.61
C ILE A 40 -66.53 39.62 -32.63
N ASP A 41 -66.26 40.21 -31.46
CA ASP A 41 -65.47 41.44 -31.31
C ASP A 41 -64.04 41.20 -31.81
N LEU A 42 -63.50 40.02 -31.53
CA LEU A 42 -62.21 39.60 -32.05
C LEU A 42 -62.26 39.46 -33.59
N ILE A 43 -63.27 38.78 -34.15
CA ILE A 43 -63.43 38.67 -35.61
C ILE A 43 -63.57 40.05 -36.28
N GLN A 44 -64.23 41.02 -35.63
CA GLN A 44 -64.32 42.39 -36.13
C GLN A 44 -62.96 43.07 -36.20
N LEU A 45 -62.14 43.00 -35.13
CA LEU A 45 -60.80 43.58 -35.14
C LEU A 45 -59.91 42.94 -36.22
N ASP A 46 -59.97 41.60 -36.38
CA ASP A 46 -59.20 40.88 -37.41
C ASP A 46 -59.51 41.38 -38.82
N ALA A 47 -60.80 41.49 -39.15
CA ALA A 47 -61.24 41.95 -40.45
C ALA A 47 -61.10 43.46 -40.69
N LEU A 48 -60.94 44.26 -39.63
CA LEU A 48 -60.55 45.67 -39.71
C LEU A 48 -59.05 45.84 -39.97
N GLY A 49 -58.32 44.74 -40.19
CA GLY A 49 -56.90 44.74 -40.50
C GLY A 49 -56.01 44.80 -39.27
N PHE A 50 -56.57 44.76 -38.05
CA PHE A 50 -55.78 44.47 -36.87
C PHE A 50 -55.50 42.98 -36.88
N HIS A 51 -54.28 42.55 -37.17
CA HIS A 51 -53.92 41.14 -37.02
C HIS A 51 -54.12 40.74 -35.56
N LEU A 52 -55.24 40.09 -35.27
CA LEU A 52 -55.41 39.40 -34.03
C LEU A 52 -54.57 38.16 -34.15
N SER A 53 -53.32 38.25 -33.68
CA SER A 53 -52.63 37.06 -33.24
C SER A 53 -53.49 36.49 -32.11
N SER A 54 -54.41 35.56 -32.42
CA SER A 54 -54.96 34.68 -31.41
C SER A 54 -53.73 34.07 -30.76
N SER A 55 -53.39 34.51 -29.54
CA SER A 55 -52.21 34.01 -28.85
C SER A 55 -52.31 32.51 -28.87
N ALA A 56 -51.41 31.83 -29.58
CA ALA A 56 -51.51 30.40 -29.80
C ALA A 56 -51.58 29.73 -28.43
N VAL A 57 -52.75 29.16 -28.10
CA VAL A 57 -52.98 28.46 -26.85
C VAL A 57 -52.59 27.02 -27.08
N SER A 58 -51.56 26.56 -26.36
CA SER A 58 -51.12 25.18 -26.37
C SER A 58 -51.25 24.64 -24.96
N LEU A 59 -52.08 23.61 -24.78
CA LEU A 59 -52.04 22.80 -23.58
C LEU A 59 -50.71 22.04 -23.57
N LEU A 60 -49.93 22.20 -22.50
CA LEU A 60 -48.67 21.47 -22.33
C LEU A 60 -48.90 20.23 -21.47
N GLU A 61 -49.66 20.39 -20.39
CA GLU A 61 -49.93 19.35 -19.41
C GLU A 61 -51.26 19.64 -18.69
N SER A 62 -51.96 18.59 -18.23
CA SER A 62 -53.30 18.70 -17.63
C SER A 62 -53.64 17.60 -16.62
N ALA A 63 -52.63 16.97 -16.02
CA ALA A 63 -52.82 16.02 -14.93
C ALA A 63 -53.02 16.78 -13.61
N GLY A 64 -53.62 16.11 -12.62
CA GLY A 64 -53.88 16.75 -11.32
C GLY A 64 -54.93 17.87 -11.36
N SER A 65 -54.75 18.87 -10.51
CA SER A 65 -55.71 19.97 -10.31
C SER A 65 -55.32 21.26 -11.03
N THR A 66 -54.19 21.26 -11.73
CA THR A 66 -53.71 22.38 -12.53
C THR A 66 -53.37 21.93 -13.95
N SER A 67 -53.67 22.76 -14.95
CA SER A 67 -53.25 22.60 -16.32
C SER A 67 -52.18 23.63 -16.66
N LEU A 68 -51.03 23.18 -17.13
CA LEU A 68 -49.97 24.04 -17.64
C LEU A 68 -50.27 24.39 -19.11
N VAL A 69 -50.49 25.67 -19.37
CA VAL A 69 -50.91 26.18 -20.69
C VAL A 69 -49.94 27.24 -21.18
N ARG A 70 -49.49 27.13 -22.43
CA ARG A 70 -48.77 28.21 -23.10
C ARG A 70 -49.75 29.08 -23.86
N VAL A 71 -49.75 30.39 -23.61
CA VAL A 71 -50.53 31.37 -24.37
C VAL A 71 -49.57 32.38 -24.99
N GLY A 72 -49.43 32.31 -26.32
CA GLY A 72 -48.38 33.06 -27.02
C GLY A 72 -47.00 32.57 -26.59
N THR A 73 -46.16 33.46 -26.05
CA THR A 73 -44.83 33.12 -25.50
C THR A 73 -44.84 32.85 -24.00
N ASN A 74 -45.95 33.04 -23.30
CA ASN A 74 -46.00 32.97 -21.83
C ASN A 74 -46.60 31.66 -21.34
N TYR A 75 -46.20 31.23 -20.15
CA TYR A 75 -46.75 30.05 -19.48
C TYR A 75 -47.75 30.44 -18.40
N PHE A 76 -48.86 29.71 -18.31
CA PHE A 76 -49.95 29.93 -17.37
C PHE A 76 -50.28 28.63 -16.64
N MET A 77 -50.74 28.76 -15.39
CA MET A 77 -51.20 27.65 -14.56
C MET A 77 -52.70 27.85 -14.34
N TYR A 78 -53.53 27.02 -14.98
CA TYR A 78 -54.99 27.11 -14.86
C TYR A 78 -55.50 26.04 -13.93
N PRO A 79 -56.34 26.34 -12.93
CA PRO A 79 -57.08 25.31 -12.22
C PRO A 79 -57.84 24.41 -13.23
N THR A 80 -57.78 23.10 -13.04
CA THR A 80 -58.36 22.13 -13.97
C THR A 80 -59.84 22.42 -14.23
N GLY A 81 -60.22 22.43 -15.51
CA GLY A 81 -61.59 22.75 -15.96
C GLY A 81 -61.87 24.26 -16.10
N THR A 82 -60.87 25.12 -15.90
CA THR A 82 -60.96 26.56 -16.14
C THR A 82 -60.10 26.99 -17.33
N THR A 83 -60.33 28.21 -17.84
CA THR A 83 -59.55 28.83 -18.91
C THR A 83 -58.79 30.06 -18.40
N VAL A 84 -58.72 30.25 -17.08
CA VAL A 84 -58.14 31.42 -16.43
C VAL A 84 -57.25 30.99 -15.28
N GLY A 85 -56.14 31.69 -15.09
CA GLY A 85 -55.22 31.46 -13.99
C GLY A 85 -53.98 32.33 -14.11
N PRO A 86 -53.09 32.30 -13.10
CA PRO A 86 -51.90 33.13 -13.07
C PRO A 86 -50.92 32.79 -14.20
N VAL A 87 -50.19 33.81 -14.64
CA VAL A 87 -49.03 33.66 -15.51
C VAL A 87 -47.82 33.34 -14.64
N LEU A 88 -46.98 32.40 -15.08
CA LEU A 88 -45.72 32.10 -14.43
C LEU A 88 -44.78 33.29 -14.57
N ARG A 89 -44.13 33.70 -13.50
CA ARG A 89 -43.30 34.90 -13.44
C ARG A 89 -41.99 34.65 -12.73
N PHE A 90 -40.98 35.42 -13.13
CA PHE A 90 -39.68 35.49 -12.47
C PHE A 90 -39.36 36.95 -12.19
N GLY A 91 -39.15 37.29 -10.92
CA GLY A 91 -38.90 38.67 -10.50
C GLY A 91 -40.03 39.65 -10.86
N GLY A 92 -41.29 39.21 -10.82
CA GLY A 92 -42.46 40.04 -11.17
C GLY A 92 -42.80 40.09 -12.67
N VAL A 93 -41.94 39.53 -13.54
CA VAL A 93 -42.10 39.60 -15.00
C VAL A 93 -42.60 38.27 -15.56
N PRO A 94 -43.62 38.26 -16.45
CA PRO A 94 -44.07 37.05 -17.12
C PRO A 94 -42.93 36.28 -17.79
N MET A 95 -42.89 34.98 -17.50
CA MET A 95 -41.93 34.04 -18.07
C MET A 95 -42.24 33.77 -19.53
N THR A 96 -41.21 33.87 -20.38
CA THR A 96 -41.31 33.62 -21.82
C THR A 96 -40.60 32.34 -22.26
N VAL A 97 -41.07 31.71 -23.35
CA VAL A 97 -40.40 30.58 -24.00
C VAL A 97 -38.95 30.93 -24.33
N GLY A 98 -38.00 30.07 -23.96
CA GLY A 98 -36.58 30.25 -24.25
C GLY A 98 -35.84 31.23 -23.34
N GLN A 99 -36.52 31.87 -22.38
CA GLN A 99 -35.91 32.84 -21.47
C GLN A 99 -34.76 32.24 -20.65
N PHE A 100 -34.89 30.97 -20.23
CA PHE A 100 -33.83 30.22 -19.55
C PHE A 100 -33.20 29.17 -20.48
N GLY A 101 -32.93 29.53 -21.73
CA GLY A 101 -32.34 28.62 -22.71
C GLY A 101 -33.26 27.44 -23.01
N SER A 102 -32.74 26.22 -22.85
CA SER A 102 -33.47 24.98 -23.18
C SER A 102 -34.47 24.54 -22.10
N TRP A 103 -34.52 25.18 -20.94
CA TRP A 103 -35.44 24.81 -19.87
C TRP A 103 -36.90 25.05 -20.27
N ALA A 104 -37.72 24.00 -20.16
CA ALA A 104 -39.15 24.04 -20.42
C ALA A 104 -39.93 23.55 -19.19
N PRO A 105 -41.03 24.22 -18.80
CA PRO A 105 -41.91 23.70 -17.77
C PRO A 105 -42.67 22.50 -18.34
N ILE A 106 -42.76 21.43 -17.56
CA ILE A 106 -43.36 20.15 -17.98
C ILE A 106 -44.59 19.77 -17.17
N ALA A 107 -44.74 20.29 -15.95
CA ALA A 107 -45.91 20.07 -15.11
C ALA A 107 -46.08 21.23 -14.13
N ALA A 108 -47.31 21.47 -13.69
CA ALA A 108 -47.59 22.40 -12.59
C ALA A 108 -48.71 21.86 -11.70
N GLU A 109 -48.63 22.07 -10.38
CA GLU A 109 -49.71 21.71 -9.45
C GLU A 109 -49.87 22.78 -8.36
N ALA A 110 -51.12 23.01 -7.96
CA ALA A 110 -51.44 23.94 -6.87
C ALA A 110 -50.99 23.39 -5.51
N LEU A 111 -50.35 24.24 -4.70
CA LEU A 111 -49.91 23.87 -3.36
C LEU A 111 -51.02 24.05 -2.31
N PRO A 112 -51.13 23.19 -1.28
CA PRO A 112 -52.18 23.28 -0.24
C PRO A 112 -52.25 24.59 0.54
N GLY A 113 -51.16 25.38 0.57
CA GLY A 113 -51.07 26.68 1.24
C GLY A 113 -51.27 27.89 0.32
N GLY A 114 -51.64 27.66 -0.95
CA GLY A 114 -51.63 28.67 -2.01
C GLY A 114 -50.31 28.69 -2.78
N GLY A 115 -50.37 29.20 -4.02
CA GLY A 115 -49.25 29.12 -4.97
C GLY A 115 -49.19 27.78 -5.71
N TYR A 116 -48.09 27.58 -6.45
CA TYR A 116 -47.91 26.43 -7.33
C TYR A 116 -46.52 25.86 -7.18
N GLU A 117 -46.38 24.57 -7.44
CA GLU A 117 -45.12 23.96 -7.83
C GLU A 117 -45.07 23.81 -9.35
N VAL A 118 -43.90 24.02 -9.95
CA VAL A 118 -43.71 23.93 -11.40
C VAL A 118 -42.45 23.13 -11.66
N ALA A 119 -42.61 21.96 -12.27
CA ALA A 119 -41.50 21.10 -12.69
C ALA A 119 -40.98 21.55 -14.04
N TRP A 120 -39.66 21.59 -14.17
CA TRP A 120 -38.93 21.99 -15.36
C TRP A 120 -37.98 20.88 -15.79
N LYS A 121 -37.75 20.78 -17.09
CA LYS A 121 -36.82 19.83 -17.70
C LYS A 121 -36.05 20.48 -18.83
N VAL A 122 -34.81 20.06 -19.02
CA VAL A 122 -34.08 20.30 -20.27
C VAL A 122 -34.38 19.16 -21.24
N PRO A 123 -35.09 19.40 -22.37
CA PRO A 123 -35.41 18.33 -23.31
C PRO A 123 -34.14 17.64 -23.85
N GLY A 124 -34.11 16.32 -23.76
CA GLY A 124 -32.97 15.50 -24.21
C GLY A 124 -31.80 15.39 -23.22
N ALA A 125 -31.90 16.01 -22.04
CA ALA A 125 -30.94 15.84 -20.94
C ALA A 125 -31.64 15.29 -19.69
N ASP A 126 -30.85 14.65 -18.82
CA ASP A 126 -31.30 14.18 -17.51
C ASP A 126 -31.15 15.29 -16.46
N GLU A 127 -31.80 16.43 -16.73
CA GLU A 127 -31.74 17.62 -15.88
C GLU A 127 -33.15 18.15 -15.60
N TYR A 128 -33.48 18.22 -14.31
CA TYR A 128 -34.78 18.62 -13.79
C TYR A 128 -34.62 19.67 -12.70
N SER A 129 -35.66 20.47 -12.52
CA SER A 129 -35.76 21.44 -11.45
C SER A 129 -37.22 21.66 -11.09
N VAL A 130 -37.52 21.92 -9.82
CA VAL A 130 -38.88 22.23 -9.36
C VAL A 130 -38.84 23.56 -8.64
N TRP A 131 -39.66 24.48 -9.12
CA TRP A 131 -39.87 25.78 -8.48
C TRP A 131 -41.14 25.77 -7.66
N THR A 132 -41.17 26.61 -6.62
CA THR A 132 -42.40 27.01 -5.97
C THR A 132 -42.71 28.46 -6.30
N THR A 133 -43.99 28.80 -6.43
CA THR A 133 -44.48 30.15 -6.71
C THR A 133 -45.44 30.63 -5.63
N ASP A 134 -45.71 31.93 -5.59
CA ASP A 134 -46.87 32.46 -4.89
C ASP A 134 -48.17 32.22 -5.67
N ALA A 135 -49.30 32.64 -5.13
CA ALA A 135 -50.63 32.49 -5.76
C ALA A 135 -50.79 33.28 -7.07
N ASN A 136 -49.94 34.29 -7.32
CA ASN A 136 -49.93 35.10 -8.54
C ASN A 136 -49.01 34.53 -9.64
N GLY A 137 -48.30 33.44 -9.34
CA GLY A 137 -47.37 32.78 -10.25
C GLY A 137 -45.94 33.32 -10.18
N ASP A 138 -45.61 34.20 -9.23
CA ASP A 138 -44.25 34.69 -9.02
C ASP A 138 -43.39 33.63 -8.33
N MET A 139 -42.27 33.24 -8.97
CA MET A 139 -41.31 32.29 -8.40
C MET A 139 -40.81 32.77 -7.03
N LEU A 140 -40.90 31.88 -6.03
CA LEU A 140 -40.43 32.08 -4.67
C LEU A 140 -39.13 31.34 -4.38
N ALA A 141 -39.05 30.06 -4.74
CA ALA A 141 -37.89 29.22 -4.43
C ALA A 141 -37.64 28.13 -5.47
N ASN A 142 -36.43 27.57 -5.45
CA ASN A 142 -36.05 26.37 -6.19
C ASN A 142 -35.57 25.31 -5.18
N PRO A 143 -36.48 24.58 -4.51
CA PRO A 143 -36.11 23.62 -3.46
C PRO A 143 -35.23 22.46 -3.92
N THR A 144 -35.26 22.10 -5.20
CA THR A 144 -34.49 20.98 -5.74
C THR A 144 -33.13 21.41 -6.31
N GLY A 145 -33.01 22.64 -6.80
CA GLY A 145 -31.87 23.03 -7.63
C GLY A 145 -31.97 22.36 -9.01
N VAL A 146 -30.82 22.04 -9.61
CA VAL A 146 -30.75 21.19 -10.82
C VAL A 146 -30.38 19.78 -10.36
N VAL A 147 -31.20 18.81 -10.70
CA VAL A 147 -31.05 17.41 -10.27
C VAL A 147 -31.27 16.45 -11.45
N SER A 148 -30.77 15.22 -11.33
CA SER A 148 -31.08 14.15 -12.28
C SER A 148 -32.50 13.62 -12.09
N GLY A 149 -33.01 12.88 -13.09
CA GLY A 149 -34.31 12.23 -13.05
C GLY A 149 -34.44 11.22 -11.91
N SER A 150 -33.35 10.53 -11.59
CA SER A 150 -33.30 9.56 -10.49
C SER A 150 -33.06 10.19 -9.11
N SER A 151 -33.14 11.53 -8.98
CA SER A 151 -32.85 12.21 -7.73
C SER A 151 -33.97 12.00 -6.73
N TYR A 152 -33.62 11.65 -5.48
CA TYR A 152 -34.61 11.57 -4.40
C TYR A 152 -35.45 12.86 -4.28
N ALA A 153 -34.84 14.02 -4.48
CA ALA A 153 -35.54 15.30 -4.39
C ALA A 153 -36.62 15.45 -5.47
N LEU A 154 -36.37 14.95 -6.69
CA LEU A 154 -37.34 14.98 -7.78
C LEU A 154 -38.43 13.93 -7.58
N GLU A 155 -38.04 12.65 -7.38
CA GLU A 155 -38.98 11.54 -7.23
C GLU A 155 -39.91 11.75 -6.02
N SER A 156 -39.43 12.42 -4.95
CA SER A 156 -40.28 12.73 -3.78
C SER A 156 -41.43 13.72 -4.08
N LEU A 157 -41.34 14.48 -5.17
CA LEU A 157 -42.35 15.45 -5.60
C LEU A 157 -43.32 14.89 -6.64
N GLU A 158 -42.98 13.80 -7.33
CA GLU A 158 -43.87 13.18 -8.31
C GLU A 158 -45.29 12.88 -7.79
N PRO A 159 -45.51 12.43 -6.54
CA PRO A 159 -46.85 12.21 -6.02
C PRO A 159 -47.70 13.48 -5.92
N SER A 160 -47.09 14.66 -5.71
CA SER A 160 -47.84 15.91 -5.67
C SER A 160 -48.24 16.34 -7.08
N PHE A 161 -47.35 16.19 -8.08
CA PHE A 161 -47.69 16.36 -9.50
C PHE A 161 -48.60 15.27 -10.07
N ARG A 162 -48.72 14.12 -9.38
CA ARG A 162 -49.42 12.89 -9.84
C ARG A 162 -48.92 12.39 -11.18
N GLN A 163 -47.65 12.59 -11.43
CA GLN A 163 -47.00 12.34 -12.72
C GLN A 163 -45.65 11.67 -12.48
N ASP A 164 -45.31 10.76 -13.38
CA ASP A 164 -43.97 10.22 -13.56
C ASP A 164 -43.18 11.27 -14.35
N LEU A 165 -42.45 12.13 -13.63
CA LEU A 165 -41.78 13.28 -14.23
C LEU A 165 -40.52 12.85 -14.98
N ASN A 166 -39.84 11.83 -14.45
CA ASN A 166 -38.58 11.34 -15.01
C ASN A 166 -38.77 10.29 -16.13
N GLY A 167 -39.96 9.69 -16.23
CA GLY A 167 -40.34 8.68 -17.22
C GLY A 167 -39.87 7.27 -16.88
N ASP A 168 -39.63 6.95 -15.60
CA ASP A 168 -39.14 5.64 -15.15
C ASP A 168 -40.23 4.57 -14.99
N GLY A 169 -41.49 4.95 -15.16
CA GLY A 169 -42.67 4.10 -15.05
C GLY A 169 -43.30 4.08 -13.66
N THR A 170 -42.77 4.82 -12.69
CA THR A 170 -43.26 4.94 -11.31
C THR A 170 -43.65 6.39 -11.02
N ILE A 171 -44.66 6.58 -10.16
CA ILE A 171 -44.93 7.89 -9.56
C ILE A 171 -44.43 7.82 -8.12
N GLY A 172 -43.34 8.52 -7.82
CA GLY A 172 -42.76 8.57 -6.49
C GLY A 172 -41.43 7.83 -6.38
N VAL A 173 -40.84 7.90 -5.18
CA VAL A 173 -39.52 7.34 -4.89
C VAL A 173 -39.43 5.85 -5.21
N THR A 174 -38.52 5.50 -6.11
CA THR A 174 -38.18 4.13 -6.45
C THR A 174 -37.21 3.52 -5.44
N SER A 175 -37.30 2.20 -5.24
CA SER A 175 -36.38 1.47 -4.38
C SER A 175 -36.01 0.12 -4.98
N ARG A 176 -34.72 -0.19 -4.99
CA ARG A 176 -34.17 -1.45 -5.50
C ARG A 176 -33.16 -2.02 -4.51
N VAL A 177 -33.30 -3.31 -4.20
CA VAL A 177 -32.29 -4.06 -3.46
C VAL A 177 -31.04 -4.27 -4.34
N ILE A 178 -29.89 -3.84 -3.85
CA ILE A 178 -28.58 -4.05 -4.50
C ILE A 178 -27.98 -5.38 -4.05
N ALA A 179 -27.98 -5.61 -2.73
CA ALA A 179 -27.39 -6.78 -2.12
C ALA A 179 -28.11 -7.13 -0.83
N THR A 180 -28.07 -8.41 -0.47
CA THR A 180 -28.65 -8.94 0.77
C THR A 180 -27.62 -9.76 1.52
N SER A 181 -27.58 -9.59 2.84
CA SER A 181 -26.86 -10.44 3.78
C SER A 181 -27.85 -11.06 4.77
N PRO A 182 -27.42 -12.01 5.62
CA PRO A 182 -28.30 -12.63 6.61
C PRO A 182 -28.98 -11.63 7.57
N MET A 183 -28.38 -10.44 7.76
CA MET A 183 -28.84 -9.45 8.74
C MET A 183 -29.25 -8.10 8.13
N THR A 184 -28.78 -7.76 6.93
CA THR A 184 -29.11 -6.46 6.31
C THR A 184 -29.33 -6.58 4.80
N ALA A 185 -29.88 -5.54 4.21
CA ALA A 185 -29.90 -5.32 2.77
C ALA A 185 -29.35 -3.93 2.45
N ILE A 186 -28.62 -3.82 1.35
CA ILE A 186 -28.30 -2.52 0.76
C ILE A 186 -29.37 -2.21 -0.27
N ASN A 187 -30.01 -1.06 -0.13
CA ASN A 187 -31.00 -0.56 -1.07
C ASN A 187 -30.51 0.70 -1.75
N GLN A 188 -30.77 0.81 -3.05
CA GLN A 188 -30.77 2.06 -3.77
C GLN A 188 -32.18 2.65 -3.66
N VAL A 189 -32.32 3.82 -3.05
CA VAL A 189 -33.57 4.56 -2.90
C VAL A 189 -33.43 5.84 -3.72
N ALA A 190 -34.12 5.93 -4.85
CA ALA A 190 -33.83 6.87 -5.94
C ALA A 190 -32.33 6.79 -6.33
N ASN A 191 -31.56 7.85 -6.11
CA ASN A 191 -30.11 7.87 -6.32
C ASN A 191 -29.29 7.66 -5.04
N ALA A 192 -29.90 7.47 -3.87
CA ALA A 192 -29.19 7.34 -2.60
C ALA A 192 -28.99 5.87 -2.19
N TYR A 193 -27.92 5.57 -1.46
CA TYR A 193 -27.76 4.25 -0.83
C TYR A 193 -28.26 4.24 0.61
N SER A 194 -28.96 3.18 1.02
CA SER A 194 -29.37 2.93 2.41
C SER A 194 -29.05 1.51 2.84
N VAL A 195 -28.83 1.31 4.15
CA VAL A 195 -28.69 -0.02 4.76
C VAL A 195 -29.95 -0.30 5.56
N THR A 196 -30.68 -1.35 5.22
CA THR A 196 -31.93 -1.74 5.88
C THR A 196 -31.73 -3.06 6.64
N PRO A 197 -31.91 -3.08 7.98
CA PRO A 197 -31.92 -4.32 8.73
C PRO A 197 -33.00 -5.27 8.24
N VAL A 198 -32.70 -6.57 8.21
CA VAL A 198 -33.70 -7.61 7.90
C VAL A 198 -34.84 -7.52 8.92
N GLY A 199 -36.08 -7.55 8.42
CA GLY A 199 -37.29 -7.38 9.24
C GLY A 199 -37.72 -5.92 9.46
N SER A 200 -36.96 -4.94 8.95
CA SER A 200 -37.36 -3.53 8.88
C SER A 200 -37.77 -3.13 7.46
N SER A 201 -38.69 -2.17 7.34
CA SER A 201 -39.10 -1.60 6.04
C SER A 201 -38.28 -0.37 5.63
N SER A 202 -37.40 0.11 6.53
CA SER A 202 -36.55 1.27 6.30
C SER A 202 -35.24 1.15 7.07
N GLY A 203 -34.24 1.91 6.67
CA GLY A 203 -32.97 2.04 7.38
C GLY A 203 -32.25 3.33 7.01
N PRO A 204 -31.11 3.62 7.65
CA PRO A 204 -30.41 4.89 7.43
C PRO A 204 -29.86 5.00 6.01
N VAL A 205 -29.91 6.23 5.50
CA VAL A 205 -29.25 6.63 4.26
C VAL A 205 -27.77 6.87 4.55
N MET A 206 -26.90 6.32 3.71
CA MET A 206 -25.46 6.51 3.83
C MET A 206 -25.10 7.98 3.59
N ARG A 207 -24.23 8.51 4.45
CA ARG A 207 -23.77 9.90 4.40
C ARG A 207 -22.27 9.99 4.54
N LEU A 208 -21.67 10.92 3.82
CA LEU A 208 -20.27 11.31 3.98
C LEU A 208 -20.22 12.82 4.28
N ASN A 209 -19.63 13.19 5.42
CA ASN A 209 -19.56 14.59 5.87
C ASN A 209 -20.94 15.30 5.86
N GLY A 210 -21.98 14.57 6.26
CA GLY A 210 -23.38 15.05 6.31
C GLY A 210 -24.13 15.02 4.98
N SER A 211 -23.42 14.92 3.84
CA SER A 211 -24.03 14.81 2.51
C SER A 211 -24.46 13.38 2.24
N VAL A 212 -25.60 13.20 1.57
CA VAL A 212 -26.08 11.87 1.15
C VAL A 212 -25.12 11.29 0.12
N VAL A 213 -24.76 10.03 0.29
CA VAL A 213 -23.99 9.28 -0.71
C VAL A 213 -24.95 8.82 -1.81
N THR A 214 -24.68 9.27 -3.04
CA THR A 214 -25.46 8.96 -4.22
C THR A 214 -24.71 8.11 -5.23
N VAL A 215 -25.46 7.47 -6.12
CA VAL A 215 -24.92 6.67 -7.23
C VAL A 215 -24.01 7.55 -8.08
N GLY A 216 -22.76 7.12 -8.25
CA GLY A 216 -21.76 7.82 -9.06
C GLY A 216 -20.84 8.76 -8.29
N ASP A 217 -21.12 9.08 -7.02
CA ASP A 217 -20.25 9.95 -6.19
C ASP A 217 -18.80 9.47 -6.11
N PHE A 218 -18.61 8.15 -6.17
CA PHE A 218 -17.31 7.49 -6.11
C PHE A 218 -16.95 6.78 -7.43
N GLY A 219 -17.44 7.27 -8.56
CA GLY A 219 -17.13 6.68 -9.86
C GLY A 219 -17.60 5.22 -9.97
N ALA A 220 -16.66 4.28 -10.09
CA ALA A 220 -16.94 2.86 -10.29
C ALA A 220 -17.23 2.05 -8.99
N TRP A 221 -17.08 2.68 -7.82
CA TRP A 221 -17.32 2.03 -6.53
C TRP A 221 -18.82 1.76 -6.32
N VAL A 222 -19.16 0.52 -5.98
CA VAL A 222 -20.52 0.11 -5.64
C VAL A 222 -20.55 -0.61 -4.29
N PRO A 223 -21.52 -0.34 -3.42
CA PRO A 223 -21.70 -1.09 -2.19
C PRO A 223 -22.28 -2.47 -2.54
N PHE A 224 -21.82 -3.53 -1.89
CA PHE A 224 -22.22 -4.90 -2.25
C PHE A 224 -22.45 -5.84 -1.06
N ALA A 225 -22.07 -5.44 0.15
CA ALA A 225 -22.44 -6.14 1.37
C ALA A 225 -22.57 -5.17 2.55
N ALA A 226 -23.41 -5.50 3.53
CA ALA A 226 -23.51 -4.74 4.76
C ALA A 226 -23.76 -5.67 5.96
N ALA A 227 -23.30 -5.23 7.14
CA ALA A 227 -23.42 -5.94 8.41
C ALA A 227 -23.67 -4.97 9.56
N PRO A 228 -24.39 -5.36 10.63
CA PRO A 228 -24.57 -4.52 11.80
C PRO A 228 -23.30 -4.51 12.66
N LEU A 229 -22.91 -3.32 13.14
CA LEU A 229 -21.84 -3.19 14.14
C LEU A 229 -22.37 -3.46 15.55
N SER A 230 -21.59 -4.16 16.38
CA SER A 230 -21.94 -4.44 17.78
C SER A 230 -22.11 -3.19 18.65
N ARG A 231 -21.46 -2.09 18.26
CA ARG A 231 -21.54 -0.76 18.90
C ARG A 231 -22.67 0.13 18.35
N GLY A 232 -23.52 -0.41 17.47
CA GLY A 232 -24.49 0.34 16.69
C GLY A 232 -23.88 0.90 15.40
N GLY A 233 -24.72 1.10 14.38
CA GLY A 233 -24.28 1.42 13.03
C GLY A 233 -24.02 0.18 12.17
N TYR A 234 -23.31 0.36 11.05
CA TYR A 234 -23.13 -0.68 10.05
C TYR A 234 -21.71 -0.69 9.48
N GLU A 235 -21.23 -1.87 9.12
CA GLU A 235 -20.14 -2.05 8.17
C GLU A 235 -20.75 -2.14 6.77
N VAL A 236 -20.16 -1.45 5.79
CA VAL A 236 -20.57 -1.47 4.39
C VAL A 236 -19.36 -1.77 3.51
N ALA A 237 -19.38 -2.90 2.82
CA ALA A 237 -18.34 -3.29 1.88
C ALA A 237 -18.63 -2.71 0.50
N TRP A 238 -17.60 -2.13 -0.09
CA TRP A 238 -17.57 -1.51 -1.41
C TRP A 238 -16.57 -2.25 -2.29
N ARG A 239 -16.86 -2.31 -3.59
CA ARG A 239 -15.93 -2.87 -4.59
C ARG A 239 -15.98 -2.10 -5.89
N ILE A 240 -14.92 -2.22 -6.68
CA ILE A 240 -14.95 -1.93 -8.11
C ILE A 240 -15.11 -3.25 -8.84
N VAL A 241 -16.24 -3.49 -9.52
CA VAL A 241 -16.54 -4.79 -10.14
C VAL A 241 -15.50 -5.21 -11.21
N SER A 242 -14.84 -4.24 -11.85
CA SER A 242 -13.83 -4.47 -12.89
C SER A 242 -12.40 -4.54 -12.38
N ALA A 243 -12.17 -4.47 -11.05
CA ALA A 243 -10.84 -4.46 -10.46
C ALA A 243 -10.81 -5.27 -9.16
N ASP A 244 -9.63 -5.78 -8.80
CA ASP A 244 -9.40 -6.40 -7.50
C ASP A 244 -9.19 -5.31 -6.43
N GLN A 245 -10.25 -4.53 -6.16
CA GLN A 245 -10.24 -3.40 -5.23
C GLN A 245 -11.50 -3.36 -4.38
N TYR A 246 -11.28 -3.35 -3.08
CA TYR A 246 -12.29 -3.42 -2.04
C TYR A 246 -12.04 -2.35 -0.97
N SER A 247 -13.10 -1.94 -0.29
CA SER A 247 -13.05 -1.04 0.87
C SER A 247 -14.22 -1.35 1.80
N VAL A 248 -14.04 -1.16 3.10
CA VAL A 248 -15.09 -1.36 4.11
C VAL A 248 -15.22 -0.09 4.92
N TRP A 249 -16.43 0.43 4.99
CA TRP A 249 -16.76 1.62 5.76
C TRP A 249 -17.51 1.24 7.02
N ASP A 250 -17.17 1.91 8.13
CA ASP A 250 -18.01 1.91 9.32
C ASP A 250 -18.90 3.14 9.28
N THR A 251 -20.19 2.96 9.56
CA THR A 251 -21.16 4.04 9.75
C THR A 251 -21.65 4.09 11.19
N ASP A 252 -22.12 5.26 11.63
CA ASP A 252 -22.97 5.36 12.81
C ASP A 252 -24.40 4.82 12.51
N SER A 253 -25.28 4.83 13.52
CA SER A 253 -26.66 4.36 13.40
C SER A 253 -27.54 5.25 12.50
N SER A 254 -27.09 6.47 12.19
CA SER A 254 -27.76 7.40 11.29
C SER A 254 -27.23 7.31 9.85
N GLY A 255 -26.26 6.43 9.60
CA GLY A 255 -25.65 6.19 8.29
C GLY A 255 -24.48 7.10 7.94
N ASN A 256 -23.98 7.92 8.88
CA ASN A 256 -22.80 8.73 8.61
C ASN A 256 -21.55 7.85 8.65
N MET A 257 -20.73 7.90 7.61
CA MET A 257 -19.42 7.26 7.59
C MET A 257 -18.52 7.86 8.69
N ILE A 258 -18.01 7.01 9.57
CA ILE A 258 -17.14 7.38 10.70
C ILE A 258 -15.73 6.82 10.58
N ALA A 259 -15.53 5.73 9.83
CA ALA A 259 -14.20 5.16 9.59
C ALA A 259 -14.13 4.38 8.27
N ASN A 260 -12.89 4.17 7.81
CA ASN A 260 -12.54 3.23 6.73
C ASN A 260 -11.41 2.33 7.24
N PRO A 261 -11.71 1.29 8.03
CA PRO A 261 -10.68 0.45 8.67
C PRO A 261 -9.77 -0.29 7.69
N THR A 262 -10.21 -0.54 6.45
CA THR A 262 -9.42 -1.29 5.45
C THR A 262 -8.66 -0.37 4.51
N GLY A 263 -9.16 0.84 4.24
CA GLY A 263 -8.67 1.64 3.12
C GLY A 263 -9.10 1.02 1.79
N VAL A 264 -8.26 1.13 0.76
CA VAL A 264 -8.44 0.41 -0.51
C VAL A 264 -7.45 -0.75 -0.55
N VAL A 265 -7.96 -1.97 -0.64
CA VAL A 265 -7.16 -3.22 -0.57
C VAL A 265 -7.58 -4.19 -1.67
N SER A 266 -6.73 -5.17 -1.96
CA SER A 266 -7.07 -6.29 -2.84
C SER A 266 -7.95 -7.31 -2.13
N GLY A 267 -8.58 -8.19 -2.91
CA GLY A 267 -9.42 -9.29 -2.42
C GLY A 267 -8.68 -10.23 -1.49
N SER A 268 -7.39 -10.49 -1.77
CA SER A 268 -6.54 -11.36 -0.95
C SER A 268 -5.95 -10.69 0.30
N SER A 269 -6.42 -9.50 0.68
CA SER A 269 -5.83 -8.76 1.79
C SER A 269 -6.36 -9.27 3.12
N TYR A 270 -5.47 -9.44 4.10
CA TYR A 270 -5.84 -9.76 5.49
C TYR A 270 -6.86 -8.75 6.03
N ALA A 271 -6.72 -7.47 5.68
CA ALA A 271 -7.65 -6.43 6.12
C ALA A 271 -9.08 -6.69 5.62
N LEU A 272 -9.26 -7.15 4.38
CA LEU A 272 -10.57 -7.48 3.83
C LEU A 272 -11.09 -8.82 4.37
N GLU A 273 -10.29 -9.87 4.26
CA GLU A 273 -10.71 -11.23 4.67
C GLU A 273 -11.04 -11.27 6.18
N SER A 274 -10.36 -10.47 7.00
CA SER A 274 -10.67 -10.37 8.44
C SER A 274 -12.04 -9.75 8.76
N MET A 275 -12.66 -9.05 7.81
CA MET A 275 -14.01 -8.49 7.96
C MET A 275 -15.11 -9.50 7.62
N GLU A 276 -14.85 -10.46 6.74
CA GLU A 276 -15.85 -11.43 6.25
C GLU A 276 -16.70 -12.12 7.35
N PRO A 277 -16.14 -12.49 8.53
CA PRO A 277 -16.94 -13.08 9.59
C PRO A 277 -18.04 -12.15 10.14
N SER A 278 -17.85 -10.82 10.13
CA SER A 278 -18.89 -9.88 10.58
C SER A 278 -20.03 -9.80 9.56
N PHE A 279 -19.71 -9.88 8.27
CA PHE A 279 -20.68 -9.96 7.17
C PHE A 279 -21.36 -11.32 7.04
N GLN A 280 -20.72 -12.38 7.57
CA GLN A 280 -21.10 -13.78 7.33
C GLN A 280 -21.17 -14.10 5.83
N GLN A 281 -20.24 -13.51 5.08
CA GLN A 281 -20.17 -13.60 3.63
C GLN A 281 -18.71 -13.66 3.20
N ASP A 282 -18.47 -14.47 2.18
CA ASP A 282 -17.24 -14.48 1.39
C ASP A 282 -17.28 -13.22 0.49
N LEU A 283 -16.50 -12.20 0.84
CA LEU A 283 -16.55 -10.89 0.19
C LEU A 283 -15.71 -10.87 -1.09
N ASN A 284 -14.60 -11.61 -1.09
CA ASN A 284 -13.65 -11.67 -2.21
C ASN A 284 -13.97 -12.80 -3.21
N GLY A 285 -14.82 -13.76 -2.84
CA GLY A 285 -15.24 -14.90 -3.66
C GLY A 285 -14.22 -16.05 -3.69
N ASP A 286 -13.35 -16.17 -2.68
CA ASP A 286 -12.30 -17.20 -2.64
C ASP A 286 -12.78 -18.57 -2.12
N GLY A 287 -14.03 -18.64 -1.66
CA GLY A 287 -14.68 -19.84 -1.13
C GLY A 287 -14.57 -20.00 0.39
N THR A 288 -13.95 -19.06 1.10
CA THR A 288 -13.79 -19.05 2.55
C THR A 288 -14.51 -17.85 3.17
N ILE A 289 -14.91 -17.96 4.44
CA ILE A 289 -15.31 -16.80 5.24
C ILE A 289 -14.23 -16.60 6.29
N GLY A 290 -13.49 -15.52 6.17
CA GLY A 290 -12.34 -15.19 7.03
C GLY A 290 -11.00 -15.48 6.36
N PRO A 291 -9.89 -15.03 6.98
CA PRO A 291 -8.57 -15.14 6.37
C PRO A 291 -8.15 -16.58 6.03
N THR A 292 -7.74 -16.80 4.78
CA THR A 292 -7.17 -18.08 4.34
C THR A 292 -5.80 -18.32 4.98
N VAL A 293 -5.58 -19.50 5.59
CA VAL A 293 -4.33 -19.83 6.29
C VAL A 293 -3.54 -20.92 5.57
N THR A 294 -2.29 -20.63 5.20
CA THR A 294 -1.33 -21.59 4.65
C THR A 294 -0.14 -21.74 5.60
N VAL A 295 0.13 -22.96 6.07
CA VAL A 295 1.31 -23.23 6.92
C VAL A 295 2.57 -23.25 6.05
N LEU A 296 3.56 -22.43 6.41
CA LEU A 296 4.85 -22.34 5.72
C LEU A 296 5.92 -23.20 6.39
N ALA A 297 5.93 -23.24 7.72
CA ALA A 297 6.82 -24.08 8.51
C ALA A 297 6.21 -24.40 9.88
N ASP A 298 6.55 -25.57 10.43
CA ASP A 298 6.18 -25.98 11.78
C ASP A 298 7.32 -26.81 12.35
N ASN A 299 7.95 -26.33 13.44
CA ASN A 299 9.02 -27.07 14.12
C ASN A 299 8.51 -27.88 15.32
N GLY A 300 7.20 -28.06 15.44
CA GLY A 300 6.54 -28.77 16.54
C GLY A 300 6.26 -27.89 17.77
N THR A 301 6.88 -26.72 17.87
CA THR A 301 6.63 -25.75 18.96
C THR A 301 6.12 -24.40 18.45
N THR A 302 6.59 -23.99 17.28
CA THR A 302 6.25 -22.74 16.62
C THR A 302 5.86 -23.03 15.18
N ARG A 303 4.74 -22.46 14.76
CA ARG A 303 4.21 -22.52 13.41
C ARG A 303 4.30 -21.14 12.77
N LEU A 304 4.89 -21.09 11.59
CA LEU A 304 4.87 -19.95 10.69
C LEU A 304 3.80 -20.20 9.62
N SER A 305 2.90 -19.24 9.43
CA SER A 305 1.84 -19.31 8.43
C SER A 305 1.76 -18.02 7.64
N GLN A 306 1.34 -18.14 6.38
CA GLN A 306 0.75 -17.04 5.64
C GLN A 306 -0.75 -17.01 5.96
N VAL A 307 -1.29 -15.82 6.25
CA VAL A 307 -2.69 -15.60 6.60
C VAL A 307 -3.20 -14.47 5.71
N ALA A 308 -4.00 -14.83 4.68
CA ALA A 308 -4.28 -13.98 3.54
C ALA A 308 -2.98 -13.47 2.88
N ASP A 309 -2.83 -12.16 2.71
CA ASP A 309 -1.58 -11.53 2.31
C ASP A 309 -0.62 -11.25 3.48
N ALA A 310 -0.91 -11.57 4.74
CA ALA A 310 -0.02 -11.32 5.87
C ALA A 310 0.76 -12.58 6.30
N TYR A 311 1.72 -12.42 7.20
CA TYR A 311 2.39 -13.54 7.88
C TYR A 311 2.08 -13.55 9.37
N SER A 312 1.94 -14.75 9.94
CA SER A 312 1.75 -14.96 11.37
C SER A 312 2.70 -16.00 11.92
N VAL A 313 3.07 -15.84 13.18
CA VAL A 313 3.72 -16.86 13.99
C VAL A 313 2.81 -17.24 15.15
N SER A 314 2.68 -18.53 15.42
CA SER A 314 1.86 -19.04 16.50
C SER A 314 2.54 -20.19 17.21
N ALA A 315 2.27 -20.37 18.50
CA ALA A 315 2.61 -21.63 19.16
C ALA A 315 1.85 -22.78 18.49
N SER A 316 2.49 -23.93 18.29
CA SER A 316 1.89 -25.08 17.58
C SER A 316 0.70 -25.68 18.34
N ASP A 317 0.53 -25.36 19.63
CA ASP A 317 -0.63 -25.72 20.46
C ASP A 317 -1.82 -24.74 20.34
N GLY A 318 -1.69 -23.68 19.53
CA GLY A 318 -2.71 -22.66 19.30
C GLY A 318 -2.90 -21.66 20.44
N THR A 319 -2.07 -21.70 21.49
CA THR A 319 -2.23 -20.84 22.68
C THR A 319 -1.82 -19.38 22.46
N SER A 320 -1.07 -19.10 21.40
CA SER A 320 -0.59 -17.77 21.06
C SER A 320 -0.42 -17.63 19.56
N SER A 321 -0.80 -16.47 19.01
CA SER A 321 -0.63 -16.12 17.60
C SER A 321 -0.36 -14.62 17.50
N ALA A 322 0.56 -14.25 16.61
CA ALA A 322 0.91 -12.88 16.33
C ALA A 322 1.14 -12.69 14.82
N LEU A 323 0.53 -11.65 14.25
CA LEU A 323 0.85 -11.22 12.90
C LEU A 323 2.18 -10.45 12.91
N LEU A 324 3.06 -10.77 11.97
CA LEU A 324 4.33 -10.10 11.82
C LEU A 324 4.11 -8.64 11.41
N LYS A 325 4.87 -7.73 12.02
CA LYS A 325 4.78 -6.30 11.79
C LYS A 325 6.16 -5.68 11.62
N PHE A 326 6.24 -4.70 10.72
CA PHE A 326 7.41 -3.86 10.51
C PHE A 326 7.00 -2.40 10.66
N ASN A 327 7.65 -1.66 11.56
CA ASN A 327 7.28 -0.28 11.92
C ASN A 327 5.79 -0.12 12.27
N GLY A 328 5.19 -1.13 12.93
CA GLY A 328 3.80 -1.14 13.35
C GLY A 328 2.77 -1.54 12.29
N ALA A 329 3.16 -1.62 11.01
CA ALA A 329 2.30 -2.10 9.92
C ALA A 329 2.46 -3.62 9.74
N LEU A 330 1.39 -4.31 9.33
CA LEU A 330 1.45 -5.74 9.00
C LEU A 330 2.47 -6.00 7.89
N VAL A 331 3.24 -7.08 8.04
CA VAL A 331 4.12 -7.54 6.98
C VAL A 331 3.30 -8.28 5.94
N SER A 332 3.12 -7.68 4.78
CA SER A 332 2.40 -8.31 3.67
C SER A 332 3.32 -9.11 2.75
N ALA A 333 2.75 -10.10 2.10
CA ALA A 333 3.37 -10.88 1.06
C ALA A 333 3.83 -9.91 -0.03
N ARG A 334 5.08 -10.09 -0.48
CA ARG A 334 5.75 -9.24 -1.47
C ARG A 334 6.13 -7.83 -1.00
N GLN A 335 5.84 -7.43 0.26
CA GLN A 335 6.28 -6.13 0.79
C GLN A 335 7.78 -5.92 0.65
N PHE A 336 8.56 -6.97 0.91
CA PHE A 336 10.03 -6.95 0.82
C PHE A 336 10.54 -7.63 -0.47
N GLY A 337 9.79 -7.53 -1.57
CA GLY A 337 10.18 -8.11 -2.85
C GLY A 337 10.27 -9.64 -2.80
N ALA A 338 11.45 -10.20 -3.03
CA ALA A 338 11.67 -11.65 -3.10
C ALA A 338 11.91 -12.33 -1.75
N TRP A 339 11.99 -11.57 -0.65
CA TRP A 339 12.17 -12.13 0.69
C TRP A 339 10.90 -12.87 1.13
N VAL A 340 11.08 -14.13 1.56
CA VAL A 340 10.02 -14.96 2.14
C VAL A 340 10.46 -15.52 3.48
N PRO A 341 9.58 -15.54 4.50
CA PRO A 341 9.87 -16.20 5.75
C PRO A 341 9.76 -17.71 5.53
N PHE A 342 10.63 -18.49 6.17
CA PHE A 342 10.68 -19.95 5.95
C PHE A 342 10.90 -20.78 7.22
N ALA A 343 11.26 -20.15 8.34
CA ALA A 343 11.33 -20.80 9.64
C ALA A 343 10.93 -19.82 10.74
N ALA A 344 10.44 -20.33 11.86
CA ALA A 344 10.16 -19.54 13.05
C ALA A 344 10.46 -20.33 14.32
N ALA A 345 10.88 -19.63 15.37
CA ALA A 345 11.17 -20.18 16.69
C ALA A 345 10.67 -19.24 17.79
N ARG A 346 10.54 -19.75 19.02
CA ARG A 346 10.20 -18.93 20.19
C ARG A 346 11.47 -18.42 20.87
N LEU A 347 11.48 -17.13 21.19
CA LEU A 347 12.54 -16.53 22.00
C LEU A 347 12.34 -16.86 23.48
N ALA A 348 13.43 -17.17 24.19
CA ALA A 348 13.41 -17.39 25.64
C ALA A 348 12.96 -16.13 26.42
N SER A 349 13.22 -14.94 25.89
CA SER A 349 12.76 -13.65 26.44
C SER A 349 11.26 -13.37 26.19
N GLY A 350 10.56 -14.28 25.51
CA GLY A 350 9.26 -14.01 24.91
C GLY A 350 9.40 -13.38 23.52
N GLY A 351 8.38 -13.59 22.68
CA GLY A 351 8.41 -13.22 21.26
C GLY A 351 8.86 -14.39 20.37
N TYR A 352 9.30 -14.05 19.16
CA TYR A 352 9.61 -15.02 18.11
C TYR A 352 10.86 -14.62 17.33
N GLU A 353 11.62 -15.60 16.86
CA GLU A 353 12.61 -15.41 15.78
C GLU A 353 11.99 -15.88 14.47
N VAL A 354 12.20 -15.14 13.38
CA VAL A 354 11.72 -15.51 12.04
C VAL A 354 12.88 -15.45 11.06
N ALA A 355 13.19 -16.58 10.43
CA ALA A 355 14.19 -16.66 9.39
C ALA A 355 13.58 -16.37 8.02
N TRP A 356 14.27 -15.53 7.25
CA TRP A 356 13.92 -15.07 5.93
C TRP A 356 14.99 -15.47 4.94
N ARG A 357 14.58 -15.75 3.70
CA ARG A 357 15.50 -16.03 2.59
C ARG A 357 14.98 -15.43 1.30
N ILE A 358 15.88 -15.26 0.34
CA ILE A 358 15.51 -15.12 -1.07
C ILE A 358 15.69 -16.49 -1.72
N PRO A 359 14.60 -17.18 -2.14
CA PRO A 359 14.71 -18.50 -2.76
C PRO A 359 15.61 -18.45 -4.00
N GLY A 360 16.58 -19.38 -4.07
CA GLY A 360 17.55 -19.44 -5.16
C GLY A 360 18.70 -18.43 -5.05
N ALA A 361 18.70 -17.55 -4.06
CA ALA A 361 19.86 -16.73 -3.70
C ALA A 361 20.47 -17.24 -2.39
N ASN A 362 21.80 -17.18 -2.30
CA ASN A 362 22.51 -17.48 -1.06
C ASN A 362 22.45 -16.26 -0.11
N GLN A 363 21.24 -15.85 0.27
CA GLN A 363 20.96 -14.66 1.09
C GLN A 363 19.88 -14.94 2.12
N TYR A 364 20.21 -14.67 3.38
CA TYR A 364 19.41 -14.98 4.55
C TYR A 364 19.40 -13.80 5.53
N SER A 365 18.35 -13.74 6.34
CA SER A 365 18.20 -12.78 7.44
C SER A 365 17.34 -13.40 8.54
N VAL A 366 17.57 -13.03 9.78
CA VAL A 366 16.79 -13.49 10.95
C VAL A 366 16.32 -12.26 11.67
N TRP A 367 15.02 -12.19 11.94
CA TRP A 367 14.40 -11.11 12.67
C TRP A 367 13.99 -11.59 14.06
N ASP A 368 14.21 -10.73 15.04
CA ASP A 368 13.58 -10.88 16.35
C ASP A 368 12.30 -10.07 16.36
N ASN A 369 11.22 -10.69 16.81
CA ASN A 369 9.91 -10.13 16.93
C ASN A 369 9.43 -10.18 18.38
N ASP A 370 8.76 -9.14 18.84
CA ASP A 370 8.09 -9.15 20.14
C ASP A 370 6.88 -10.11 20.15
N GLN A 371 6.20 -10.21 21.30
CA GLN A 371 5.04 -11.07 21.51
C GLN A 371 3.83 -10.70 20.62
N ASN A 372 3.80 -9.45 20.13
CA ASN A 372 2.74 -8.90 19.27
C ASN A 372 3.12 -8.92 17.78
N GLY A 373 4.28 -9.53 17.47
CA GLY A 373 4.82 -9.72 16.12
C GLY A 373 5.62 -8.52 15.58
N ASN A 374 5.85 -7.46 16.36
CA ASN A 374 6.66 -6.33 15.90
C ASN A 374 8.13 -6.70 15.80
N MET A 375 8.74 -6.48 14.65
CA MET A 375 10.19 -6.61 14.49
C MET A 375 10.90 -5.63 15.42
N VAL A 376 11.73 -6.15 16.33
CA VAL A 376 12.52 -5.38 17.29
C VAL A 376 14.01 -5.32 16.92
N SER A 377 14.52 -6.36 16.24
CA SER A 377 15.94 -6.41 15.87
C SER A 377 16.17 -7.30 14.63
N ASN A 378 17.34 -7.15 14.01
CA ASN A 378 17.86 -8.01 12.96
C ASN A 378 19.30 -8.41 13.31
N PRO A 379 19.51 -9.44 14.14
CA PRO A 379 20.84 -9.77 14.67
C PRO A 379 21.82 -10.24 13.59
N THR A 380 21.33 -10.75 12.47
CA THR A 380 22.18 -11.26 11.38
C THR A 380 22.45 -10.23 10.29
N GLY A 381 21.53 -9.28 10.07
CA GLY A 381 21.52 -8.49 8.83
C GLY A 381 21.20 -9.35 7.62
N VAL A 382 21.76 -9.03 6.45
CA VAL A 382 21.69 -9.89 5.26
C VAL A 382 23.04 -10.59 5.10
N VAL A 383 23.03 -11.91 5.20
CA VAL A 383 24.24 -12.76 5.20
C VAL A 383 24.10 -13.93 4.23
N SER A 384 25.22 -14.55 3.85
CA SER A 384 25.22 -15.80 3.10
C SER A 384 24.90 -17.01 4.01
N GLY A 385 24.54 -18.14 3.38
CA GLY A 385 24.26 -19.39 4.08
C GLY A 385 25.41 -19.90 4.94
N SER A 386 26.65 -19.71 4.50
CA SER A 386 27.86 -20.10 5.25
C SER A 386 28.28 -19.12 6.35
N SER A 387 27.42 -18.15 6.69
CA SER A 387 27.80 -17.13 7.66
C SER A 387 27.67 -17.65 9.07
N TYR A 388 28.69 -17.41 9.91
CA TYR A 388 28.64 -17.72 11.34
C TYR A 388 27.40 -17.10 12.01
N ALA A 389 27.02 -15.88 11.60
CA ALA A 389 25.84 -15.22 12.14
C ALA A 389 24.55 -16.02 11.89
N LEU A 390 24.39 -16.61 10.70
CA LEU A 390 23.23 -17.44 10.37
C LEU A 390 23.30 -18.81 11.05
N GLU A 391 24.41 -19.53 10.88
CA GLU A 391 24.58 -20.88 11.44
C GLU A 391 24.47 -20.86 12.97
N SER A 392 24.88 -19.78 13.64
CA SER A 392 24.73 -19.64 15.10
C SER A 392 23.27 -19.55 15.58
N MET A 393 22.32 -19.23 14.69
CA MET A 393 20.89 -19.16 15.00
C MET A 393 20.20 -20.51 14.89
N GLU A 394 20.69 -21.43 14.07
CA GLU A 394 20.06 -22.74 13.78
C GLU A 394 19.64 -23.55 15.02
N PRO A 395 20.42 -23.58 16.12
CA PRO A 395 20.00 -24.28 17.33
C PRO A 395 18.71 -23.75 17.96
N SER A 396 18.40 -22.45 17.83
CA SER A 396 17.14 -21.90 18.37
C SER A 396 15.93 -22.35 17.54
N PHE A 397 16.11 -22.48 16.22
CA PHE A 397 15.10 -23.01 15.30
C PHE A 397 14.95 -24.53 15.36
N GLN A 398 16.00 -25.23 15.82
CA GLN A 398 16.15 -26.69 15.72
C GLN A 398 16.06 -27.16 14.25
N GLN A 399 16.58 -26.35 13.34
CA GLN A 399 16.51 -26.57 11.90
C GLN A 399 17.83 -26.16 11.27
N ASP A 400 18.24 -26.92 10.26
CA ASP A 400 19.29 -26.56 9.31
C ASP A 400 18.71 -25.49 8.37
N LEU A 401 19.11 -24.23 8.57
CA LEU A 401 18.52 -23.08 7.88
C LEU A 401 19.14 -22.89 6.49
N ASN A 402 20.42 -23.21 6.34
CA ASN A 402 21.16 -23.03 5.10
C ASN A 402 21.17 -24.29 4.19
N GLY A 403 20.78 -25.45 4.73
CA GLY A 403 20.71 -26.73 4.04
C GLY A 403 22.06 -27.45 3.89
N ASP A 404 23.03 -27.18 4.77
CA ASP A 404 24.38 -27.76 4.70
C ASP A 404 24.49 -29.16 5.36
N GLY A 405 23.41 -29.62 6.00
CA GLY A 405 23.31 -30.90 6.68
C GLY A 405 23.69 -30.87 8.16
N THR A 406 23.98 -29.70 8.72
CA THR A 406 24.30 -29.50 10.13
C THR A 406 23.31 -28.55 10.80
N ILE A 407 23.21 -28.63 12.14
CA ILE A 407 22.49 -27.64 12.95
C ILE A 407 23.52 -26.97 13.82
N GLY A 408 23.80 -25.70 13.55
CA GLY A 408 24.82 -24.92 14.22
C GLY A 408 26.10 -24.79 13.40
N PRO A 409 27.03 -23.91 13.83
CA PRO A 409 28.24 -23.61 13.05
C PRO A 409 29.12 -24.82 12.75
N THR A 410 29.45 -25.02 11.48
CA THR A 410 30.41 -26.06 11.06
C THR A 410 31.84 -25.67 11.45
N VAL A 411 32.59 -26.57 12.10
CA VAL A 411 33.98 -26.31 12.56
C VAL A 411 34.98 -27.15 11.75
N THR A 412 35.93 -26.48 11.11
CA THR A 412 37.08 -27.10 10.42
C THR A 412 38.39 -26.67 11.08
N VAL A 413 39.19 -27.62 11.53
CA VAL A 413 40.53 -27.33 12.08
C VAL A 413 41.50 -27.03 10.93
N LEU A 414 42.11 -25.85 10.96
CA LEU A 414 43.08 -25.40 9.95
C LEU A 414 44.52 -25.73 10.35
N ALA A 415 44.84 -25.57 11.64
CA ALA A 415 46.14 -25.92 12.19
C ALA A 415 46.03 -26.23 13.69
N ASP A 416 46.88 -27.13 14.16
CA ASP A 416 47.00 -27.50 15.58
C ASP A 416 48.48 -27.79 15.86
N ASN A 417 49.10 -27.02 16.76
CA ASN A 417 50.50 -27.21 17.15
C ASN A 417 50.66 -27.91 18.51
N GLY A 418 49.59 -28.52 19.02
CA GLY A 418 49.53 -29.19 20.32
C GLY A 418 49.30 -28.27 21.51
N THR A 419 49.40 -26.94 21.35
CA THR A 419 49.07 -25.96 22.39
C THR A 419 47.94 -25.01 21.95
N THR A 420 47.93 -24.62 20.68
CA THR A 420 46.93 -23.72 20.09
C THR A 420 46.38 -24.35 18.81
N ARG A 421 45.05 -24.26 18.67
CA ARG A 421 44.30 -24.69 17.51
C ARG A 421 43.70 -23.49 16.81
N LEU A 422 43.96 -23.38 15.51
CA LEU A 422 43.29 -22.44 14.60
C LEU A 422 42.18 -23.20 13.89
N SER A 423 40.95 -22.69 13.96
CA SER A 423 39.79 -23.29 13.30
C SER A 423 39.06 -22.25 12.45
N GLN A 424 38.47 -22.71 11.36
CA GLN A 424 37.38 -22.02 10.69
C GLN A 424 36.06 -22.51 11.30
N VAL A 425 35.18 -21.58 11.66
CA VAL A 425 33.86 -21.83 12.24
C VAL A 425 32.85 -21.09 11.37
N ALA A 426 32.09 -21.82 10.56
CA ALA A 426 31.35 -21.29 9.42
C ALA A 426 32.28 -20.45 8.51
N ASP A 427 31.93 -19.20 8.22
CA ASP A 427 32.82 -18.26 7.53
C ASP A 427 33.83 -17.55 8.45
N ALA A 428 33.75 -17.67 9.77
CA ALA A 428 34.63 -16.96 10.70
C ALA A 428 35.87 -17.79 11.08
N TYR A 429 36.87 -17.15 11.68
CA TYR A 429 38.05 -17.83 12.23
C TYR A 429 38.12 -17.70 13.73
N SER A 430 38.53 -18.78 14.41
CA SER A 430 38.77 -18.81 15.85
C SER A 430 40.11 -19.46 16.19
N VAL A 431 40.66 -19.03 17.32
CA VAL A 431 41.83 -19.62 17.96
C VAL A 431 41.43 -20.12 19.33
N SER A 432 41.88 -21.31 19.69
CA SER A 432 41.60 -21.91 20.99
C SER A 432 42.82 -22.61 21.55
N ALA A 433 42.91 -22.71 22.88
CA ALA A 433 43.82 -23.64 23.50
C ALA A 433 43.44 -25.08 23.08
N SER A 434 44.44 -25.93 22.84
CA SER A 434 44.22 -27.30 22.35
C SER A 434 43.52 -28.20 23.37
N ASP A 435 43.56 -27.82 24.66
CA ASP A 435 42.85 -28.45 25.76
C ASP A 435 41.40 -27.92 25.94
N GLY A 436 40.98 -26.97 25.11
CA GLY A 436 39.64 -26.37 25.13
C GLY A 436 39.41 -25.35 26.25
N THR A 437 40.44 -24.97 27.02
CA THR A 437 40.29 -24.06 28.17
C THR A 437 40.02 -22.61 27.80
N SER A 438 40.32 -22.22 26.55
CA SER A 438 40.06 -20.87 26.04
C SER A 438 39.77 -20.91 24.54
N SER A 439 38.89 -20.03 24.08
CA SER A 439 38.66 -19.78 22.65
C SER A 439 38.35 -18.30 22.42
N ALA A 440 38.77 -17.80 21.26
CA ALA A 440 38.49 -16.45 20.82
C ALA A 440 38.31 -16.42 19.30
N PHE A 441 37.29 -15.71 18.83
CA PHE A 441 37.16 -15.42 17.41
C PHE A 441 38.14 -14.31 16.99
N LEU A 442 38.77 -14.47 15.84
CA LEU A 442 39.63 -13.46 15.25
C LEU A 442 38.81 -12.27 14.79
N LYS A 443 39.24 -11.08 15.19
CA LYS A 443 38.54 -9.81 14.95
C LYS A 443 39.50 -8.76 14.43
N PHE A 444 38.98 -7.89 13.57
CA PHE A 444 39.65 -6.68 13.11
C PHE A 444 38.76 -5.49 13.39
N ASN A 445 39.27 -4.52 14.16
CA ASN A 445 38.51 -3.39 14.71
C ASN A 445 37.21 -3.84 15.41
N GLY A 446 37.30 -4.88 16.25
CA GLY A 446 36.17 -5.41 17.02
C GLY A 446 35.18 -6.28 16.22
N THR A 447 35.29 -6.33 14.89
CA THR A 447 34.38 -7.12 14.03
C THR A 447 35.01 -8.44 13.63
N LEU A 448 34.23 -9.54 13.64
CA LEU A 448 34.67 -10.87 13.20
C LEU A 448 35.34 -10.83 11.82
N ILE A 449 36.46 -11.54 11.68
CA ILE A 449 37.09 -11.75 10.39
C ILE A 449 36.42 -12.94 9.72
N SER A 450 35.63 -12.67 8.69
CA SER A 450 35.04 -13.69 7.84
C SER A 450 35.96 -14.06 6.67
N THR A 451 35.70 -15.22 6.09
CA THR A 451 36.42 -15.78 4.95
C THR A 451 36.33 -14.81 3.78
N GLY A 452 37.47 -14.51 3.17
CA GLY A 452 37.56 -13.56 2.05
C GLY A 452 37.54 -12.08 2.45
N ARG A 453 37.39 -11.71 3.74
CA ARG A 453 37.41 -10.30 4.19
C ARG A 453 38.66 -9.55 3.74
N PHE A 454 39.80 -10.23 3.70
CA PHE A 454 41.07 -9.68 3.24
C PHE A 454 41.49 -10.25 1.88
N GLY A 455 40.53 -10.55 1.00
CA GLY A 455 40.81 -11.13 -0.32
C GLY A 455 41.35 -12.55 -0.21
N THR A 456 42.55 -12.79 -0.74
CA THR A 456 43.20 -14.11 -0.79
C THR A 456 44.04 -14.45 0.45
N TRP A 457 44.07 -13.57 1.46
CA TRP A 457 44.76 -13.83 2.72
C TRP A 457 43.97 -14.82 3.56
N ALA A 458 44.63 -15.89 4.00
CA ALA A 458 44.06 -16.89 4.90
C ALA A 458 45.00 -17.12 6.10
N PRO A 459 44.45 -17.26 7.32
CA PRO A 459 45.24 -17.67 8.46
C PRO A 459 45.58 -19.16 8.31
N PHE A 460 46.80 -19.55 8.68
CA PHE A 460 47.25 -20.93 8.52
C PHE A 460 48.03 -21.49 9.71
N ALA A 461 48.41 -20.66 10.67
CA ALA A 461 49.00 -21.10 11.94
C ALA A 461 48.62 -20.13 13.07
N ALA A 462 48.58 -20.63 14.29
CA ALA A 462 48.37 -19.82 15.49
C ALA A 462 49.23 -20.30 16.66
N ALA A 463 49.64 -19.39 17.53
CA ALA A 463 50.44 -19.64 18.72
C ALA A 463 49.99 -18.75 19.89
N PRO A 464 50.25 -19.13 21.15
CA PRO A 464 49.95 -18.27 22.29
C PRO A 464 50.97 -17.12 22.37
N LEU A 465 50.50 -15.89 22.57
CA LEU A 465 51.37 -14.73 22.73
C LEU A 465 51.78 -14.55 24.20
N ALA A 466 53.06 -14.33 24.46
CA ALA A 466 53.57 -14.06 25.79
C ALA A 466 52.94 -12.75 26.36
N GLY A 467 52.25 -12.86 27.49
CA GLY A 467 51.48 -11.76 28.08
C GLY A 467 49.97 -11.79 27.77
N GLY A 468 49.51 -12.81 27.03
CA GLY A 468 48.10 -13.04 26.71
C GLY A 468 47.76 -12.70 25.26
N GLY A 469 46.72 -13.36 24.73
CA GLY A 469 46.36 -13.27 23.31
C GLY A 469 47.08 -14.30 22.44
N TYR A 470 47.11 -14.04 21.14
CA TYR A 470 47.57 -15.02 20.14
C TYR A 470 48.41 -14.36 19.05
N GLU A 471 49.39 -15.10 18.54
CA GLU A 471 50.03 -14.83 17.27
C GLU A 471 49.31 -15.63 16.18
N VAL A 472 48.98 -15.00 15.05
CA VAL A 472 48.28 -15.65 13.93
C VAL A 472 49.05 -15.37 12.65
N ALA A 473 49.53 -16.43 12.02
CA ALA A 473 50.23 -16.34 10.73
C ALA A 473 49.23 -16.43 9.58
N TRP A 474 49.38 -15.50 8.64
CA TRP A 474 48.57 -15.35 7.43
C TRP A 474 49.44 -15.53 6.20
N ARG A 475 48.87 -16.11 5.14
CA ARG A 475 49.53 -16.23 3.84
C ARG A 475 48.57 -16.00 2.69
N ILE A 476 49.12 -15.69 1.52
CA ILE A 476 48.43 -15.83 0.25
C ILE A 476 48.84 -17.17 -0.36
N VAL A 477 47.90 -18.09 -0.53
CA VAL A 477 48.20 -19.39 -1.16
C VAL A 477 48.67 -19.16 -2.60
N GLY A 478 49.82 -19.72 -2.95
CA GLY A 478 50.43 -19.58 -4.27
C GLY A 478 51.26 -18.30 -4.48
N ALA A 479 51.47 -17.49 -3.44
CA ALA A 479 52.39 -16.36 -3.47
C ALA A 479 53.34 -16.37 -2.26
N ASP A 480 54.57 -15.92 -2.48
CA ASP A 480 55.58 -15.76 -1.42
C ASP A 480 55.30 -14.49 -0.59
N LYS A 481 54.17 -14.49 0.12
CA LYS A 481 53.67 -13.36 0.92
C LYS A 481 53.04 -13.84 2.23
N TYR A 482 53.60 -13.37 3.33
CA TYR A 482 53.25 -13.75 4.69
C TYR A 482 53.06 -12.51 5.57
N SER A 483 52.27 -12.66 6.64
CA SER A 483 52.09 -11.64 7.68
C SER A 483 51.75 -12.33 9.01
N VAL A 484 52.32 -11.89 10.12
CA VAL A 484 51.95 -12.37 11.45
C VAL A 484 51.30 -11.25 12.23
N TRP A 485 50.11 -11.53 12.77
CA TRP A 485 49.34 -10.60 13.57
C TRP A 485 49.35 -11.03 15.02
N ASN A 486 49.39 -10.04 15.91
CA ASN A 486 49.18 -10.25 17.34
C ASN A 486 47.76 -9.82 17.68
N THR A 487 47.07 -10.65 18.45
CA THR A 487 45.74 -10.34 18.98
C THR A 487 45.78 -10.15 20.49
N ASP A 488 44.78 -9.46 21.02
CA ASP A 488 44.44 -9.57 22.45
C ASP A 488 43.84 -10.94 22.78
N GLY A 489 43.55 -11.19 24.07
CA GLY A 489 42.90 -12.43 24.54
C GLY A 489 41.48 -12.65 24.03
N SER A 490 40.82 -11.60 23.50
CA SER A 490 39.48 -11.66 22.89
C SER A 490 39.52 -11.85 21.37
N GLY A 491 40.72 -12.00 20.80
CA GLY A 491 40.98 -12.24 19.39
C GLY A 491 41.02 -10.98 18.52
N ASN A 492 40.99 -9.77 19.10
CA ASN A 492 41.13 -8.54 18.31
C ASN A 492 42.58 -8.31 17.91
N MET A 493 42.83 -8.08 16.63
CA MET A 493 44.14 -7.65 16.14
C MET A 493 44.57 -6.35 16.83
N ILE A 494 45.75 -6.37 17.46
CA ILE A 494 46.37 -5.23 18.13
C ILE A 494 47.69 -4.79 17.48
N ALA A 495 48.38 -5.70 16.75
CA ALA A 495 49.61 -5.36 16.05
C ALA A 495 49.86 -6.25 14.83
N ASN A 496 50.68 -5.76 13.90
CA ASN A 496 51.24 -6.52 12.77
C ASN A 496 52.78 -6.37 12.78
N PRO A 497 53.50 -7.12 13.64
CA PRO A 497 54.95 -6.95 13.81
C PRO A 497 55.76 -7.19 12.53
N THR A 498 55.28 -8.04 11.60
CA THR A 498 56.02 -8.34 10.37
C THR A 498 55.69 -7.38 9.23
N GLY A 499 54.49 -6.80 9.20
CA GLY A 499 53.92 -6.29 7.95
C GLY A 499 53.70 -7.43 6.94
N VAL A 500 53.73 -7.12 5.64
CA VAL A 500 53.75 -8.11 4.56
C VAL A 500 55.19 -8.38 4.14
N VAL A 501 55.63 -9.63 4.24
CA VAL A 501 57.01 -10.05 3.98
C VAL A 501 57.06 -11.30 3.09
N SER A 502 58.21 -11.57 2.46
CA SER A 502 58.49 -12.85 1.80
C SER A 502 58.82 -13.95 2.82
N GLY A 503 58.77 -15.21 2.39
CA GLY A 503 59.11 -16.37 3.20
C GLY A 503 60.56 -16.36 3.68
N SER A 504 61.48 -15.78 2.90
CA SER A 504 62.89 -15.61 3.27
C SER A 504 63.17 -14.49 4.28
N SER A 505 62.13 -13.82 4.80
CA SER A 505 62.29 -12.71 5.73
C SER A 505 62.71 -13.21 7.11
N ALA A 506 63.81 -12.67 7.64
CA ALA A 506 64.25 -12.96 9.01
C ALA A 506 63.17 -12.59 10.05
N ALA A 507 62.31 -11.61 9.78
CA ALA A 507 61.20 -11.27 10.67
C ALA A 507 60.16 -12.40 10.77
N LEU A 508 59.86 -13.08 9.66
CA LEU A 508 58.97 -14.24 9.65
C LEU A 508 59.64 -15.45 10.32
N GLN A 509 60.85 -15.79 9.89
CA GLN A 509 61.61 -16.94 10.41
C GLN A 509 61.87 -16.82 11.93
N SER A 510 62.05 -15.61 12.45
CA SER A 510 62.25 -15.40 13.90
C SER A 510 61.03 -15.76 14.75
N LEU A 511 59.83 -15.86 14.16
CA LEU A 511 58.60 -16.21 14.84
C LEU A 511 58.28 -17.72 14.78
N GLU A 512 58.84 -18.48 13.84
CA GLU A 512 58.60 -19.92 13.69
C GLU A 512 58.73 -20.76 14.98
N PRO A 513 59.70 -20.48 15.88
CA PRO A 513 59.79 -21.20 17.15
C PRO A 513 58.55 -21.06 18.04
N SER A 514 57.83 -19.92 18.02
CA SER A 514 56.62 -19.74 18.85
C SER A 514 55.44 -20.56 18.31
N PHE A 515 55.36 -20.73 17.00
CA PHE A 515 54.37 -21.57 16.34
C PHE A 515 54.69 -23.06 16.41
N HIS A 516 55.94 -23.43 16.72
CA HIS A 516 56.48 -24.79 16.55
C HIS A 516 56.27 -25.32 15.13
N GLN A 517 56.33 -24.43 14.13
CA GLN A 517 56.05 -24.74 12.72
C GLN A 517 57.04 -24.01 11.83
N ASP A 518 57.46 -24.68 10.75
CA ASP A 518 58.12 -24.07 9.60
C ASP A 518 57.05 -23.32 8.79
N LEU A 519 57.01 -21.99 8.95
CA LEU A 519 55.91 -21.16 8.42
C LEU A 519 56.06 -20.92 6.92
N ASN A 520 57.30 -20.87 6.42
CA ASN A 520 57.60 -20.60 5.01
C ASN A 520 57.78 -21.88 4.17
N GLY A 521 57.94 -23.05 4.81
CA GLY A 521 58.11 -24.34 4.17
C GLY A 521 59.55 -24.60 3.67
N ASP A 522 60.56 -23.93 4.23
CA ASP A 522 61.96 -24.08 3.82
C ASP A 522 62.68 -25.31 4.41
N GLY A 523 61.99 -26.05 5.29
CA GLY A 523 62.48 -27.24 5.95
C GLY A 523 63.16 -26.99 7.29
N THR A 524 63.19 -25.74 7.77
CA THR A 524 63.81 -25.34 9.04
C THR A 524 62.83 -24.55 9.91
N ILE A 525 63.01 -24.66 11.25
CA ILE A 525 62.30 -23.81 12.22
C ILE A 525 63.30 -22.80 12.75
N GLY A 526 63.07 -21.52 12.49
CA GLY A 526 63.90 -20.41 12.94
C GLY A 526 64.75 -19.81 11.82
N VAL A 527 65.52 -18.76 12.16
CA VAL A 527 66.38 -18.06 11.20
C VAL A 527 67.47 -18.98 10.68
N VAL A 528 67.50 -19.21 9.37
CA VAL A 528 68.61 -19.91 8.70
C VAL A 528 69.79 -18.94 8.55
N PRO A 529 70.98 -19.23 9.11
CA PRO A 529 72.15 -18.41 8.89
C PRO A 529 72.50 -18.40 7.41
N ALA A 530 72.63 -17.20 6.82
CA ALA A 530 73.03 -17.07 5.42
C ALA A 530 74.33 -17.87 5.17
N SER A 531 74.27 -18.87 4.29
CA SER A 531 75.47 -19.53 3.79
C SER A 531 76.31 -18.48 3.06
N THR A 532 77.44 -18.08 3.63
CA THR A 532 78.46 -17.34 2.90
C THR A 532 78.90 -18.23 1.73
N SER A 533 78.64 -17.80 0.49
CA SER A 533 79.06 -18.55 -0.68
C SER A 533 80.60 -18.53 -0.77
N ALA A 534 81.24 -19.55 -0.23
CA ALA A 534 82.59 -19.93 -0.58
C ALA A 534 82.57 -20.44 -2.03
N GLY A 535 82.83 -19.54 -3.00
CA GLY A 535 82.69 -19.92 -4.40
C GLY A 535 83.06 -18.87 -5.44
N ALA A 536 83.96 -17.93 -5.14
CA ALA A 536 84.68 -17.20 -6.19
C ALA A 536 86.07 -17.82 -6.37
N VAL A 537 86.11 -19.08 -6.83
CA VAL A 537 87.32 -19.63 -7.46
C VAL A 537 87.23 -19.32 -8.95
N LEU A 538 87.90 -18.24 -9.32
CA LEU A 538 88.26 -17.91 -10.69
C LEU A 538 89.31 -18.92 -11.18
N VAL A 539 88.97 -19.82 -12.11
CA VAL A 539 89.82 -20.13 -13.27
C VAL A 539 88.95 -20.53 -14.46
N MET A 540 89.00 -19.70 -15.50
CA MET A 540 88.52 -20.01 -16.84
C MET A 540 89.31 -21.16 -17.46
N ALA A 541 88.56 -22.01 -18.17
CA ALA A 541 88.92 -22.73 -19.39
C ALA A 541 90.04 -23.78 -19.33
N SER A 542 89.66 -25.04 -19.61
CA SER A 542 90.29 -25.75 -20.73
C SER A 542 89.37 -26.85 -21.28
N ALA A 543 88.83 -26.56 -22.46
CA ALA A 543 88.68 -27.54 -23.53
C ALA A 543 88.74 -26.80 -24.87
N MET A 544 89.95 -26.40 -25.28
CA MET A 544 90.38 -26.45 -26.68
C MET A 544 91.92 -26.39 -26.79
N ALA A 545 92.46 -27.45 -27.41
CA ALA A 545 93.66 -27.52 -28.24
C ALA A 545 95.09 -27.45 -27.63
N SER A 546 95.72 -28.64 -27.61
CA SER A 546 97.08 -28.96 -28.11
C SER A 546 98.29 -28.09 -27.73
N ALA A 547 99.22 -28.65 -26.92
CA ALA A 547 100.64 -28.93 -27.24
C ALA A 547 101.42 -29.32 -25.96
N LEU A 548 102.44 -30.17 -26.15
CA LEU A 548 103.28 -30.93 -25.18
C LEU A 548 104.44 -30.07 -24.54
N PRO A 549 105.29 -30.61 -23.61
CA PRO A 549 105.70 -30.06 -22.27
C PRO A 549 107.17 -29.53 -22.23
N PRO A 550 108.00 -29.53 -21.13
CA PRO A 550 107.86 -29.81 -19.66
C PRO A 550 108.65 -28.88 -18.66
N ALA A 551 108.68 -29.30 -17.36
CA ALA A 551 109.63 -29.00 -16.26
C ALA A 551 109.26 -27.82 -15.30
N SER A 552 109.49 -27.80 -13.98
CA SER A 552 110.27 -28.62 -13.02
C SER A 552 109.82 -28.42 -11.55
N LEU A 553 110.26 -29.34 -10.69
CA LEU A 553 110.12 -29.49 -9.22
C LEU A 553 110.54 -28.31 -8.31
N ALA A 554 110.16 -28.47 -7.02
CA ALA A 554 110.82 -28.04 -5.74
C ALA A 554 110.18 -26.81 -5.05
N THR A 555 110.02 -26.69 -3.71
CA THR A 555 110.35 -27.49 -2.51
C THR A 555 109.62 -26.89 -1.29
N SER A 556 109.29 -27.75 -0.32
CA SER A 556 108.87 -27.61 1.10
C SER A 556 109.65 -26.59 1.99
N PRO A 557 109.50 -26.55 3.34
CA PRO A 557 108.31 -26.35 4.22
C PRO A 557 108.66 -25.47 5.46
N THR A 558 108.04 -25.74 6.63
CA THR A 558 108.34 -25.35 8.05
C THR A 558 107.63 -24.10 8.58
N SER A 559 107.09 -24.01 9.80
CA SER A 559 107.11 -24.82 11.05
C SER A 559 106.05 -24.25 12.05
N VAL A 560 105.22 -25.04 12.75
CA VAL A 560 105.36 -25.62 14.13
C VAL A 560 104.80 -24.75 15.28
N SER A 561 103.80 -25.34 16.00
CA SER A 561 103.55 -25.36 17.47
C SER A 561 103.18 -24.09 18.24
N THR A 562 102.44 -24.09 19.36
CA THR A 562 101.91 -25.12 20.32
C THR A 562 100.87 -24.44 21.24
N LEU A 563 99.71 -25.08 21.52
CA LEU A 563 99.28 -25.68 22.81
C LEU A 563 99.39 -24.80 24.07
N THR A 564 98.26 -24.53 24.76
CA THR A 564 97.82 -25.22 26.02
C THR A 564 96.61 -24.52 26.67
N THR A 565 95.63 -25.32 27.08
CA THR A 565 94.48 -25.11 28.01
C THR A 565 94.90 -25.41 29.48
N PRO A 566 93.99 -25.59 30.47
CA PRO A 566 92.81 -24.85 30.98
C PRO A 566 92.82 -24.74 32.54
N ALA A 567 91.78 -24.15 33.17
CA ALA A 567 91.17 -24.48 34.49
C ALA A 567 90.42 -23.23 35.02
N GLU A 568 89.13 -23.23 35.39
CA GLU A 568 88.37 -23.93 36.46
C GLU A 568 87.98 -22.92 37.57
N MET A 569 86.85 -23.20 38.24
CA MET A 569 86.45 -22.79 39.61
C MET A 569 85.51 -21.59 39.87
N LEU A 570 84.27 -21.96 40.23
CA LEU A 570 83.56 -21.78 41.50
C LEU A 570 82.97 -20.42 41.98
N SER A 571 81.70 -20.56 42.41
CA SER A 571 81.09 -20.12 43.68
C SER A 571 80.22 -18.85 43.75
N LYS A 572 78.88 -19.09 43.78
CA LYS A 572 77.92 -18.89 44.90
C LYS A 572 77.72 -17.46 45.51
N PRO A 573 76.72 -17.23 46.41
CA PRO A 573 75.49 -16.47 46.09
C PRO A 573 75.18 -15.32 47.10
N SER A 574 74.07 -14.59 46.94
CA SER A 574 73.14 -14.24 48.04
C SER A 574 71.97 -13.36 47.60
N SER A 575 70.82 -13.63 48.26
CA SER A 575 69.55 -12.89 48.42
C SER A 575 68.59 -12.80 47.24
#